data_AF-A0A0R3R2C7-F1
#
_entry.id   AF-A0A0R3R2C7-F1
#
_cell.length_a   1.000
_cell.length_b   1.000
_cell.length_c   1.000
_cell.angle_alpha   90.00
_cell.angle_beta   90.00
_cell.angle_gamma   90.00
#
_symmetry.space_group_name_H-M   'P 1'
#
loop_
_entity.id
_entity.type
_entity.pdbx_description
1 polymer ?
#
loop_
_entity_poly.entity_id
_entity_poly.type
_entity_poly.pdbx_seq_one_letter_code
_entity_poly.pdbx_strand_id
1 'polypeptide(L)'
;MSRKFLVGGNWKMNGNKASVDNIIKFLNDGAVVPNVDVVVAPPAPYLSYVKEKVKNGIEVSAQNCYKVEKGAFTGEISPAMIKDLGLHWVILGHSERRHIFGESDELIAEKVLHAVDSGLQTIFCCGEKLDEREAGKTKAVNFRQLQAVIDKKANWNKIVIAYEPVWAIGTGKTASPEQAQEVHGWIREFLKEKVSADVAQKTRILYGGSVTAENAAELAKKPDIDGFLVITMSNIYVNEPATSGKICMKTTVGDIDIELWSKECPLACRNFIQLCMEGYYNGTIFHRVIRDFIVQGGDPTGTGEGGESIYNTSFKNEFHQRLKFNRRGLVGMASGNDGMNGSQFFFTLNATPDLDKKHTLFGKIVGNTLFNMLRLGECEIGDDDKPLTKQKILQVEILSNPFNDIIPREKKKDKKRKEKVREKKDAKK
;
A
#
# COMPACT_ATOMS: atom_id res chain seq x y z
N MET A 1 -16.74 -34.71 -9.68
CA MET A 1 -16.02 -34.50 -8.40
C MET A 1 -15.82 -33.01 -8.21
N SER A 2 -16.09 -32.47 -7.02
CA SER A 2 -15.80 -31.07 -6.72
C SER A 2 -14.28 -30.86 -6.68
N ARG A 3 -13.80 -29.71 -7.17
CA ARG A 3 -12.38 -29.33 -7.09
C ARG A 3 -12.01 -29.16 -5.62
N LYS A 4 -10.88 -29.74 -5.20
CA LYS A 4 -10.40 -29.59 -3.81
C LYS A 4 -10.09 -28.12 -3.55
N PHE A 5 -10.59 -27.59 -2.44
CA PHE A 5 -10.40 -26.19 -2.09
C PHE A 5 -8.95 -25.92 -1.74
N LEU A 6 -8.39 -24.78 -2.14
CA LEU A 6 -6.98 -24.43 -1.88
C LEU A 6 -6.86 -23.06 -1.24
N VAL A 7 -6.13 -22.95 -0.13
CA VAL A 7 -5.81 -21.68 0.52
C VAL A 7 -4.31 -21.45 0.47
N GLY A 8 -3.91 -20.50 -0.37
CA GLY A 8 -2.55 -20.01 -0.50
C GLY A 8 -2.32 -18.77 0.38
N GLY A 9 -1.22 -18.72 1.12
CA GLY A 9 -0.79 -17.55 1.90
C GLY A 9 0.48 -16.93 1.31
N ASN A 10 0.35 -15.87 0.52
CA ASN A 10 1.52 -15.15 -0.01
C ASN A 10 2.04 -14.12 1.00
N TRP A 11 3.24 -14.34 1.56
CA TRP A 11 3.81 -13.44 2.58
C TRP A 11 4.48 -12.20 1.98
N LYS A 12 4.68 -12.18 0.65
CA LYS A 12 5.42 -11.13 -0.06
C LYS A 12 6.79 -10.88 0.57
N MET A 13 7.30 -9.65 0.49
CA MET A 13 8.58 -9.25 1.09
C MET A 13 8.41 -8.86 2.57
N ASN A 14 7.84 -9.76 3.38
CA ASN A 14 7.62 -9.51 4.81
C ASN A 14 8.28 -10.57 5.70
N GLY A 15 8.71 -10.12 6.87
CA GLY A 15 9.07 -10.97 8.00
C GLY A 15 10.54 -10.92 8.40
N ASN A 16 10.76 -11.16 9.68
CA ASN A 16 12.02 -11.58 10.28
C ASN A 16 11.81 -12.94 10.96
N LYS A 17 12.88 -13.59 11.47
CA LYS A 17 12.75 -14.90 12.12
C LYS A 17 11.68 -14.93 13.21
N ALA A 18 11.63 -13.92 14.09
CA ALA A 18 10.66 -13.86 15.18
C ALA A 18 9.21 -13.76 14.67
N SER A 19 8.94 -12.88 13.70
CA SER A 19 7.59 -12.78 13.12
C SER A 19 7.22 -14.03 12.33
N VAL A 20 8.18 -14.65 11.64
CA VAL A 20 7.98 -15.92 10.91
C VAL A 20 7.67 -17.06 11.88
N ASP A 21 8.37 -17.15 13.01
CA ASP A 21 8.09 -18.14 14.06
C ASP A 21 6.68 -17.97 14.63
N ASN A 22 6.22 -16.73 14.83
CA ASN A 22 4.85 -16.46 15.26
C ASN A 22 3.81 -16.94 14.23
N ILE A 23 4.06 -16.72 12.93
CA ILE A 23 3.18 -17.22 11.86
C ILE A 23 3.19 -18.75 11.83
N ILE A 24 4.36 -19.38 11.90
CA ILE A 24 4.50 -20.84 11.93
C ILE A 24 3.76 -21.42 13.13
N LYS A 25 3.92 -20.83 14.31
CA LYS A 25 3.21 -21.25 15.52
C LYS A 25 1.70 -21.19 15.30
N PHE A 26 1.18 -20.06 14.81
CA PHE A 26 -0.24 -19.92 14.51
C PHE A 26 -0.75 -20.98 13.51
N LEU A 27 0.01 -21.24 12.45
CA LEU A 27 -0.33 -22.26 11.45
C LEU A 27 -0.31 -23.69 12.02
N ASN A 28 0.67 -23.97 12.89
CA ASN A 28 0.80 -25.28 13.54
C ASN A 28 -0.30 -25.52 14.59
N ASP A 29 -0.69 -24.47 15.32
CA ASP A 29 -1.76 -24.51 16.31
C ASP A 29 -3.16 -24.59 15.65
N GLY A 30 -3.29 -24.10 14.40
CA GLY A 30 -4.55 -24.12 13.66
C GLY A 30 -5.08 -25.53 13.36
N ALA A 31 -6.40 -25.70 13.30
CA ALA A 31 -7.00 -27.01 13.01
C ALA A 31 -6.64 -27.49 11.59
N VAL A 32 -6.41 -28.79 11.43
CA VAL A 32 -6.32 -29.41 10.10
C VAL A 32 -7.73 -29.50 9.54
N VAL A 33 -7.99 -28.82 8.42
CA VAL A 33 -9.29 -28.85 7.74
C VAL A 33 -9.27 -29.95 6.68
N PRO A 34 -10.09 -31.00 6.79
CA PRO A 34 -10.18 -32.03 5.77
C PRO A 34 -10.55 -31.42 4.41
N ASN A 35 -10.04 -32.02 3.33
CA ASN A 35 -10.36 -31.62 1.95
C ASN A 35 -9.98 -30.18 1.54
N VAL A 36 -9.03 -29.56 2.25
CA VAL A 36 -8.41 -28.28 1.87
C VAL A 36 -6.91 -28.46 1.68
N ASP A 37 -6.37 -27.97 0.57
CA ASP A 37 -4.92 -27.80 0.38
C ASP A 37 -4.49 -26.47 0.99
N VAL A 38 -3.47 -26.48 1.86
CA VAL A 38 -2.91 -25.26 2.46
C VAL A 38 -1.49 -25.07 1.99
N VAL A 39 -1.21 -23.92 1.38
CA VAL A 39 0.11 -23.57 0.83
C VAL A 39 0.55 -22.22 1.37
N VAL A 40 1.78 -22.07 1.85
CA VAL A 40 2.33 -20.77 2.28
C VAL A 40 3.57 -20.40 1.47
N ALA A 41 3.69 -19.13 1.09
CA ALA A 41 4.78 -18.64 0.26
C ALA A 41 5.61 -17.58 1.01
N PRO A 42 6.63 -17.97 1.80
CA PRO A 42 7.54 -17.05 2.46
C PRO A 42 8.52 -16.38 1.48
N PRO A 43 9.19 -15.27 1.87
CA PRO A 43 10.34 -14.77 1.13
C PRO A 43 11.42 -15.84 0.96
N ALA A 44 12.12 -15.83 -0.18
CA ALA A 44 13.11 -16.85 -0.53
C ALA A 44 14.16 -17.19 0.57
N PRO A 45 14.71 -16.21 1.33
CA PRO A 45 15.64 -16.50 2.43
C PRO A 45 15.07 -17.36 3.57
N TYR A 46 13.74 -17.50 3.66
CA TYR A 46 13.07 -18.26 4.72
C TYR A 46 12.44 -19.58 4.22
N LEU A 47 12.65 -19.99 2.97
CA LEU A 47 12.01 -21.17 2.39
C LEU A 47 12.31 -22.46 3.17
N SER A 48 13.58 -22.83 3.35
CA SER A 48 13.93 -24.04 4.12
C SER A 48 13.56 -23.89 5.60
N TYR A 49 13.78 -22.70 6.18
CA TYR A 49 13.42 -22.40 7.57
C TYR A 49 11.94 -22.66 7.87
N VAL A 50 11.04 -22.23 6.97
CA VAL A 50 9.61 -22.47 7.12
C VAL A 50 9.28 -23.94 6.87
N LYS A 51 9.85 -24.55 5.81
CA LYS A 51 9.63 -25.96 5.47
C LYS A 51 9.98 -26.93 6.60
N GLU A 52 11.05 -26.65 7.33
CA GLU A 52 11.51 -27.47 8.45
C GLU A 52 10.61 -27.38 9.70
N LYS A 53 9.80 -26.31 9.82
CA LYS A 53 9.06 -25.99 11.04
C LYS A 53 7.55 -26.07 10.91
N VAL A 54 6.99 -25.98 9.71
CA VAL A 54 5.55 -26.18 9.50
C VAL A 54 5.18 -27.65 9.63
N LYS A 55 4.02 -27.93 10.23
CA LYS A 55 3.52 -29.29 10.40
C LYS A 55 3.11 -29.94 9.07
N ASN A 56 2.98 -31.26 9.09
CA ASN A 56 2.41 -32.02 7.98
C ASN A 56 1.02 -31.51 7.62
N GLY A 57 0.75 -31.42 6.31
CA GLY A 57 -0.51 -30.87 5.76
C GLY A 57 -0.43 -29.40 5.34
N ILE A 58 0.70 -28.72 5.59
CA ILE A 58 0.99 -27.38 5.07
C ILE A 58 2.16 -27.49 4.09
N GLU A 59 1.92 -27.09 2.85
CA GLU A 59 2.97 -27.04 1.83
C GLU A 59 3.61 -25.65 1.74
N VAL A 60 4.85 -25.60 1.29
CA VAL A 60 5.61 -24.34 1.14
C VAL A 60 5.87 -24.09 -0.34
N SER A 61 5.65 -22.84 -0.75
CA SER A 61 5.77 -22.34 -2.12
C SER A 61 6.83 -21.26 -2.22
N ALA A 62 7.56 -21.22 -3.34
CA ALA A 62 8.36 -20.05 -3.68
C ALA A 62 7.49 -18.92 -4.24
N GLN A 63 7.91 -17.67 -4.05
CA GLN A 63 7.17 -16.50 -4.56
C GLN A 63 7.47 -16.16 -6.03
N ASN A 64 8.54 -16.71 -6.59
CA ASN A 64 8.97 -16.53 -7.98
C ASN A 64 10.04 -17.58 -8.33
N CYS A 65 10.21 -17.85 -9.63
CA CYS A 65 11.38 -18.53 -10.18
C CYS A 65 11.69 -18.01 -11.59
N TYR A 66 12.85 -18.38 -12.12
CA TYR A 66 13.29 -17.93 -13.44
C TYR A 66 12.94 -18.91 -14.55
N LYS A 67 13.07 -18.47 -15.81
CA LYS A 67 12.60 -19.19 -17.00
C LYS A 67 13.59 -20.20 -17.61
N VAL A 68 14.82 -20.24 -17.10
CA VAL A 68 15.86 -21.18 -17.57
C VAL A 68 16.44 -21.96 -16.40
N GLU A 69 17.01 -23.13 -16.71
CA GLU A 69 17.47 -24.12 -15.74
C GLU A 69 18.59 -23.60 -14.81
N LYS A 70 19.60 -22.95 -15.40
CA LYS A 70 20.80 -22.40 -14.73
C LYS A 70 21.55 -21.44 -15.65
N GLY A 71 22.46 -20.66 -15.08
CA GLY A 71 23.36 -19.79 -15.83
C GLY A 71 23.74 -18.53 -15.07
N ALA A 72 24.24 -17.52 -15.80
CA ALA A 72 24.67 -16.24 -15.26
C ALA A 72 23.47 -15.31 -14.96
N PHE A 73 22.63 -15.70 -14.00
CA PHE A 73 21.43 -14.96 -13.57
C PHE A 73 21.52 -14.62 -12.08
N THR A 74 22.47 -13.75 -11.73
CA THR A 74 22.72 -13.35 -10.34
C THR A 74 21.45 -12.86 -9.65
N GLY A 75 21.07 -13.51 -8.55
CA GLY A 75 19.88 -13.17 -7.75
C GLY A 75 18.62 -13.95 -8.11
N GLU A 76 18.61 -14.71 -9.21
CA GLU A 76 17.48 -15.56 -9.60
C GLU A 76 17.53 -16.95 -8.96
N ILE A 77 16.35 -17.58 -8.85
CA ILE A 77 16.16 -18.94 -8.31
C ILE A 77 15.51 -19.79 -9.40
N SER A 78 16.04 -20.98 -9.66
CA SER A 78 15.49 -21.90 -10.64
C SER A 78 14.47 -22.88 -10.02
N PRO A 79 13.55 -23.45 -10.82
CA PRO A 79 12.67 -24.53 -10.37
C PRO A 79 13.42 -25.71 -9.74
N ALA A 80 14.61 -26.03 -10.25
CA ALA A 80 15.44 -27.12 -9.71
C ALA A 80 15.88 -26.83 -8.27
N MET A 81 16.27 -25.58 -7.96
CA MET A 81 16.62 -25.17 -6.59
C MET A 81 15.42 -25.27 -5.63
N ILE A 82 14.22 -24.90 -6.10
CA ILE A 82 12.99 -25.02 -5.30
C ILE A 82 12.73 -26.50 -4.95
N LYS A 83 12.87 -27.39 -5.93
CA LYS A 83 12.68 -28.83 -5.72
C LYS A 83 13.74 -29.44 -4.82
N ASP A 84 14.98 -28.97 -4.92
CA ASP A 84 16.09 -29.41 -4.07
C ASP A 84 15.80 -29.16 -2.57
N LEU A 85 15.10 -28.05 -2.26
CA LEU A 85 14.60 -27.75 -0.92
C LEU A 85 13.39 -28.61 -0.48
N GLY A 86 12.97 -29.59 -1.28
CA GLY A 86 11.79 -30.43 -1.02
C GLY A 86 10.47 -29.68 -1.16
N LEU A 87 10.44 -28.61 -1.97
CA LEU A 87 9.25 -27.80 -2.23
C LEU A 87 8.61 -28.17 -3.56
N HIS A 88 7.29 -27.96 -3.66
CA HIS A 88 6.50 -28.41 -4.80
C HIS A 88 5.65 -27.30 -5.44
N TRP A 89 5.66 -26.09 -4.89
CA TRP A 89 4.84 -24.99 -5.37
C TRP A 89 5.67 -23.74 -5.72
N VAL A 90 5.18 -22.98 -6.69
CA VAL A 90 5.67 -21.63 -6.99
C VAL A 90 4.54 -20.71 -7.43
N ILE A 91 4.59 -19.43 -7.02
CA ILE A 91 3.72 -18.37 -7.53
C ILE A 91 4.42 -17.69 -8.71
N LEU A 92 3.71 -17.49 -9.82
CA LEU A 92 4.24 -16.83 -11.02
C LEU A 92 3.23 -15.84 -11.60
N GLY A 93 3.74 -14.71 -12.10
CA GLY A 93 2.91 -13.67 -12.69
C GLY A 93 2.10 -12.87 -11.68
N HIS A 94 2.45 -12.89 -10.40
CA HIS A 94 1.82 -12.04 -9.38
C HIS A 94 1.81 -10.57 -9.83
N SER A 95 0.72 -9.86 -9.57
CA SER A 95 0.51 -8.46 -9.99
C SER A 95 1.70 -7.53 -9.73
N GLU A 96 2.37 -7.63 -8.57
CA GLU A 96 3.57 -6.85 -8.25
C GLU A 96 4.74 -7.14 -9.22
N ARG A 97 4.93 -8.39 -9.65
CA ARG A 97 5.97 -8.73 -10.62
C ARG A 97 5.66 -8.16 -12.00
N ARG A 98 4.39 -8.15 -12.39
CA ARG A 98 3.92 -7.53 -13.64
C ARG A 98 4.10 -6.01 -13.64
N HIS A 99 3.72 -5.35 -12.54
CA HIS A 99 3.54 -3.89 -12.53
C HIS A 99 4.68 -3.11 -11.88
N ILE A 100 5.43 -3.72 -10.96
CA ILE A 100 6.60 -3.10 -10.32
C ILE A 100 7.88 -3.54 -11.03
N PHE A 101 8.02 -4.84 -11.29
CA PHE A 101 9.21 -5.41 -11.94
C PHE A 101 9.10 -5.53 -13.46
N GLY A 102 7.93 -5.22 -14.04
CA GLY A 102 7.74 -5.15 -15.49
C GLY A 102 7.75 -6.50 -16.21
N GLU A 103 7.41 -7.60 -15.52
CA GLU A 103 7.37 -8.92 -16.17
C GLU A 103 6.22 -9.01 -17.20
N SER A 104 6.57 -9.26 -18.46
CA SER A 104 5.62 -9.39 -19.57
C SER A 104 4.88 -10.73 -19.54
N ASP A 105 3.78 -10.82 -20.29
CA ASP A 105 3.00 -12.07 -20.41
C ASP A 105 3.85 -13.20 -20.99
N GLU A 106 4.70 -12.90 -21.97
CA GLU A 106 5.59 -13.85 -22.62
C GLU A 106 6.64 -14.39 -21.64
N LEU A 107 7.28 -13.51 -20.86
CA LEU A 107 8.25 -13.91 -19.84
C LEU A 107 7.60 -14.78 -18.77
N ILE A 108 6.41 -14.39 -18.31
CA ILE A 108 5.68 -15.15 -17.29
C ILE A 108 5.27 -16.51 -17.84
N ALA A 109 4.78 -16.59 -19.08
CA ALA A 109 4.42 -17.85 -19.72
C ALA A 109 5.64 -18.78 -19.88
N GLU A 110 6.84 -18.24 -20.20
CA GLU A 110 8.09 -19.01 -20.21
C GLU A 110 8.46 -19.56 -18.83
N LYS A 111 8.31 -18.74 -17.77
CA LYS A 111 8.52 -19.19 -16.39
C LYS A 111 7.52 -20.29 -15.99
N VAL A 112 6.24 -20.13 -16.34
CA VAL A 112 5.19 -21.12 -16.04
C VAL A 112 5.50 -22.44 -16.71
N LEU A 113 5.84 -22.42 -18.00
CA LEU A 113 6.24 -23.62 -18.73
C LEU A 113 7.43 -24.30 -18.06
N HIS A 114 8.50 -23.56 -17.77
CA HIS A 114 9.70 -24.13 -17.17
C HIS A 114 9.44 -24.71 -15.76
N ALA A 115 8.63 -24.05 -14.94
CA ALA A 115 8.25 -24.55 -13.61
C ALA A 115 7.45 -25.85 -13.71
N VAL A 116 6.45 -25.88 -14.60
CA VAL A 116 5.60 -27.05 -14.85
C VAL A 116 6.39 -28.23 -15.39
N ASP A 117 7.25 -28.01 -16.40
CA ASP A 117 8.10 -29.06 -16.98
C ASP A 117 9.14 -29.58 -15.99
N SER A 118 9.58 -28.73 -15.06
CA SER A 118 10.43 -29.14 -13.94
C SER A 118 9.66 -29.94 -12.88
N GLY A 119 8.32 -29.98 -12.95
CA GLY A 119 7.45 -30.76 -12.08
C GLY A 119 6.84 -30.00 -10.90
N LEU A 120 7.01 -28.67 -10.83
CA LEU A 120 6.36 -27.84 -9.81
C LEU A 120 4.86 -27.64 -10.12
N GLN A 121 4.06 -27.58 -9.06
CA GLN A 121 2.73 -26.97 -9.11
C GLN A 121 2.90 -25.45 -9.19
N THR A 122 2.17 -24.81 -10.09
CA THR A 122 2.32 -23.37 -10.36
C THR A 122 1.01 -22.65 -10.09
N ILE A 123 1.03 -21.69 -9.17
CA ILE A 123 -0.03 -20.71 -8.99
C ILE A 123 0.24 -19.57 -9.98
N PHE A 124 -0.44 -19.59 -11.11
CA PHE A 124 -0.36 -18.54 -12.13
C PHE A 124 -1.34 -17.42 -11.80
N CYS A 125 -0.83 -16.21 -11.60
CA CYS A 125 -1.65 -15.04 -11.31
C CYS A 125 -2.00 -14.25 -12.58
N CYS A 126 -3.26 -13.84 -12.67
CA CYS A 126 -3.80 -12.96 -13.71
C CYS A 126 -4.76 -11.93 -13.11
N GLY A 127 -4.97 -10.82 -13.77
CA GLY A 127 -5.88 -9.77 -13.31
C GLY A 127 -5.67 -8.43 -13.99
N GLU A 128 -6.70 -7.59 -13.93
CA GLU A 128 -6.73 -6.25 -14.50
C GLU A 128 -6.52 -5.15 -13.44
N LYS A 129 -6.00 -4.01 -13.91
CA LYS A 129 -5.91 -2.76 -13.15
C LYS A 129 -7.27 -2.04 -13.06
N LEU A 130 -7.33 -1.03 -12.19
CA LEU A 130 -8.56 -0.25 -11.98
C LEU A 130 -9.01 0.47 -13.26
N ASP A 131 -8.09 1.14 -13.94
CA ASP A 131 -8.33 1.86 -15.19
C ASP A 131 -8.79 0.92 -16.31
N GLU A 132 -8.23 -0.29 -16.37
CA GLU A 132 -8.65 -1.33 -17.31
C GLU A 132 -10.07 -1.82 -17.01
N ARG A 133 -10.42 -2.01 -15.74
CA ARG A 133 -11.79 -2.38 -15.34
C ARG A 133 -12.79 -1.29 -15.65
N GLU A 134 -12.49 -0.04 -15.31
CA GLU A 134 -13.34 1.12 -15.58
C GLU A 134 -13.51 1.35 -17.09
N ALA A 135 -12.53 0.97 -17.90
CA ALA A 135 -12.63 0.96 -19.36
C ALA A 135 -13.33 -0.28 -19.96
N GLY A 136 -13.88 -1.17 -19.13
CA GLY A 136 -14.56 -2.40 -19.60
C GLY A 136 -13.64 -3.46 -20.20
N LYS A 137 -12.34 -3.42 -19.90
CA LYS A 137 -11.30 -4.29 -20.50
C LYS A 137 -10.97 -5.54 -19.68
N THR A 138 -11.69 -5.82 -18.59
CA THR A 138 -11.43 -6.97 -17.70
C THR A 138 -11.25 -8.28 -18.46
N LYS A 139 -12.16 -8.65 -19.37
CA LYS A 139 -12.03 -9.87 -20.19
C LYS A 139 -10.79 -9.84 -21.07
N ALA A 140 -10.59 -8.75 -21.81
CA ALA A 140 -9.47 -8.62 -22.74
C ALA A 140 -8.11 -8.78 -22.04
N VAL A 141 -7.96 -8.20 -20.85
CA VAL A 141 -6.73 -8.30 -20.05
C VAL A 141 -6.52 -9.73 -19.54
N ASN A 142 -7.51 -10.29 -18.85
CA ASN A 142 -7.39 -11.64 -18.28
C ASN A 142 -7.19 -12.71 -19.36
N PHE A 143 -7.91 -12.61 -20.49
CA PHE A 143 -7.78 -13.56 -21.59
C PHE A 143 -6.43 -13.43 -22.30
N ARG A 144 -5.90 -12.22 -22.50
CA ARG A 144 -4.55 -12.02 -23.05
C ARG A 144 -3.48 -12.68 -22.17
N GLN A 145 -3.57 -12.48 -20.86
CA GLN A 145 -2.63 -13.06 -19.90
C GLN A 145 -2.71 -14.60 -19.87
N LEU A 146 -3.93 -15.16 -19.90
CA LEU A 146 -4.14 -16.62 -19.96
C LEU A 146 -3.69 -17.21 -21.30
N GLN A 147 -3.97 -16.52 -22.41
CA GLN A 147 -3.63 -16.98 -23.75
C GLN A 147 -2.11 -17.17 -23.89
N ALA A 148 -1.30 -16.28 -23.33
CA ALA A 148 0.15 -16.43 -23.34
C ALA A 148 0.63 -17.77 -22.71
N VAL A 149 -0.02 -18.24 -21.64
CA VAL A 149 0.28 -19.54 -21.02
C VAL A 149 -0.27 -20.70 -21.87
N ILE A 150 -1.47 -20.54 -22.44
CA ILE A 150 -2.07 -21.53 -23.35
C ILE A 150 -1.18 -21.78 -24.57
N ASP A 151 -0.63 -20.71 -25.16
CA ASP A 151 0.22 -20.78 -26.36
C ASP A 151 1.53 -21.53 -26.11
N LYS A 152 2.01 -21.55 -24.86
CA LYS A 152 3.17 -22.36 -24.45
C LYS A 152 2.86 -23.86 -24.30
N LYS A 153 1.59 -24.26 -24.39
CA LYS A 153 1.12 -25.66 -24.26
C LYS A 153 1.54 -26.33 -22.95
N ALA A 154 1.58 -25.56 -21.86
CA ALA A 154 1.92 -26.08 -20.54
C ALA A 154 0.91 -27.13 -20.03
N ASN A 155 1.37 -28.05 -19.17
CA ASN A 155 0.52 -29.07 -18.56
C ASN A 155 -0.39 -28.48 -17.47
N TRP A 156 -1.66 -28.27 -17.80
CA TRP A 156 -2.67 -27.70 -16.90
C TRP A 156 -2.96 -28.50 -15.63
N ASN A 157 -2.58 -29.78 -15.56
CA ASN A 157 -2.70 -30.56 -14.31
C ASN A 157 -1.78 -30.05 -13.19
N LYS A 158 -0.81 -29.21 -13.53
CA LYS A 158 0.15 -28.58 -12.63
C LYS A 158 -0.13 -27.09 -12.41
N ILE A 159 -1.24 -26.57 -12.93
CA ILE A 159 -1.56 -25.14 -12.89
C ILE A 159 -2.78 -24.89 -12.02
N VAL A 160 -2.66 -23.89 -11.15
CA VAL A 160 -3.76 -23.25 -10.42
C VAL A 160 -3.78 -21.80 -10.84
N ILE A 161 -4.97 -21.26 -11.15
CA ILE A 161 -5.10 -19.85 -11.49
C ILE A 161 -5.41 -19.07 -10.22
N ALA A 162 -4.74 -17.95 -9.99
CA ALA A 162 -5.16 -16.95 -9.01
C ALA A 162 -5.62 -15.69 -9.76
N TYR A 163 -6.92 -15.42 -9.72
CA TYR A 163 -7.47 -14.17 -10.26
C TYR A 163 -7.32 -13.07 -9.22
N GLU A 164 -6.51 -12.07 -9.54
CA GLU A 164 -6.09 -10.97 -8.70
C GLU A 164 -6.61 -9.64 -9.28
N PRO A 165 -7.85 -9.21 -8.98
CA PRO A 165 -8.29 -7.87 -9.35
C PRO A 165 -7.37 -6.85 -8.70
N VAL A 166 -6.44 -6.26 -9.46
CA VAL A 166 -5.32 -5.47 -8.93
C VAL A 166 -5.82 -4.28 -8.12
N TRP A 167 -6.94 -3.73 -8.55
CA TRP A 167 -7.66 -2.65 -7.86
C TRP A 167 -8.26 -3.03 -6.51
N ALA A 168 -8.35 -4.32 -6.19
CA ALA A 168 -8.83 -4.86 -4.92
C ALA A 168 -7.71 -5.51 -4.07
N ILE A 169 -6.44 -5.40 -4.49
CA ILE A 169 -5.29 -5.88 -3.72
C ILE A 169 -4.79 -4.73 -2.84
N GLY A 170 -5.04 -4.82 -1.54
CA GLY A 170 -4.44 -3.86 -0.60
C GLY A 170 -4.95 -2.43 -0.65
N THR A 171 -6.04 -2.19 -1.40
CA THR A 171 -6.66 -0.88 -1.56
C THR A 171 -7.82 -0.65 -0.60
N GLY A 172 -8.16 -1.64 0.25
CA GLY A 172 -9.37 -1.66 1.07
C GLY A 172 -10.68 -1.69 0.27
N LYS A 173 -10.63 -1.72 -1.07
CA LYS A 173 -11.77 -2.05 -1.93
C LYS A 173 -11.77 -3.56 -2.12
N THR A 174 -12.90 -4.20 -1.90
CA THR A 174 -13.07 -5.64 -2.09
C THR A 174 -14.03 -5.85 -3.24
N ALA A 175 -13.69 -6.74 -4.19
CA ALA A 175 -14.66 -7.16 -5.20
C ALA A 175 -15.82 -7.87 -4.48
N SER A 176 -17.06 -7.55 -4.85
CA SER A 176 -18.19 -8.31 -4.31
C SER A 176 -18.06 -9.78 -4.70
N PRO A 177 -18.62 -10.72 -3.93
CA PRO A 177 -18.61 -12.13 -4.30
C PRO A 177 -19.16 -12.39 -5.71
N GLU A 178 -20.13 -11.60 -6.18
CA GLU A 178 -20.70 -11.66 -7.52
C GLU A 178 -19.69 -11.21 -8.58
N GLN A 179 -18.96 -10.12 -8.33
CA GLN A 179 -17.92 -9.64 -9.24
C GLN A 179 -16.76 -10.62 -9.35
N ALA A 180 -16.38 -11.27 -8.24
CA ALA A 180 -15.37 -12.33 -8.26
C ALA A 180 -15.88 -13.54 -9.05
N GLN A 181 -17.09 -14.02 -8.75
CA GLN A 181 -17.73 -15.13 -9.43
C GLN A 181 -17.87 -14.91 -10.94
N GLU A 182 -18.24 -13.70 -11.37
CA GLU A 182 -18.38 -13.35 -12.78
C GLU A 182 -17.07 -13.59 -13.55
N VAL A 183 -15.95 -13.08 -13.04
CA VAL A 183 -14.65 -13.22 -13.72
C VAL A 183 -14.15 -14.67 -13.64
N HIS A 184 -14.36 -15.36 -12.53
CA HIS A 184 -14.03 -16.79 -12.42
C HIS A 184 -14.81 -17.64 -13.44
N GLY A 185 -16.10 -17.36 -13.63
CA GLY A 185 -16.92 -18.02 -14.64
C GLY A 185 -16.40 -17.75 -16.06
N TRP A 186 -15.99 -16.52 -16.36
CA TRP A 186 -15.38 -16.18 -17.66
C TRP A 186 -14.05 -16.90 -17.89
N ILE A 187 -13.17 -16.97 -16.88
CA ILE A 187 -11.90 -17.70 -16.96
C ILE A 187 -12.17 -19.17 -17.23
N ARG A 188 -13.14 -19.78 -16.52
CA ARG A 188 -13.47 -21.20 -16.70
C ARG A 188 -14.02 -21.49 -18.09
N GLU A 189 -14.92 -20.66 -18.61
CA GLU A 189 -15.43 -20.82 -19.97
C GLU A 189 -14.32 -20.62 -21.01
N PHE A 190 -13.42 -19.66 -20.78
CA PHE A 190 -12.26 -19.46 -21.65
C PHE A 190 -11.33 -20.68 -21.70
N LEU A 191 -11.05 -21.31 -20.55
CA LEU A 191 -10.29 -22.58 -20.51
C LEU A 191 -11.00 -23.71 -21.25
N LYS A 192 -12.33 -23.77 -21.14
CA LYS A 192 -13.15 -24.79 -21.81
C LYS A 192 -13.08 -24.65 -23.33
N GLU A 193 -13.14 -23.41 -23.82
CA GLU A 193 -13.03 -23.10 -25.25
C GLU A 193 -11.62 -23.30 -25.79
N LYS A 194 -10.59 -22.81 -25.08
CA LYS A 194 -9.21 -22.75 -25.60
C LYS A 194 -8.34 -23.97 -25.28
N VAL A 195 -8.70 -24.75 -24.26
CA VAL A 195 -7.90 -25.91 -23.83
C VAL A 195 -8.72 -27.19 -23.91
N SER A 196 -9.69 -27.37 -23.01
CA SER A 196 -10.69 -28.45 -23.06
C SER A 196 -11.68 -28.33 -21.90
N ALA A 197 -12.85 -28.97 -22.04
CA ALA A 197 -13.82 -29.10 -20.96
C ALA A 197 -13.25 -29.80 -19.71
N ASP A 198 -12.40 -30.81 -19.89
CA ASP A 198 -11.76 -31.55 -18.78
C ASP A 198 -10.81 -30.64 -17.98
N VAL A 199 -9.96 -29.88 -18.68
CA VAL A 199 -9.06 -28.89 -18.04
C VAL A 199 -9.85 -27.82 -17.30
N ALA A 200 -10.89 -27.27 -17.92
CA ALA A 200 -11.75 -26.26 -17.28
C ALA A 200 -12.44 -26.80 -16.02
N GLN A 201 -12.85 -28.06 -16.02
CA GLN A 201 -13.51 -28.68 -14.87
C GLN A 201 -12.55 -28.97 -13.71
N LYS A 202 -11.29 -29.33 -14.00
CA LYS A 202 -10.27 -29.71 -13.00
C LYS A 202 -9.43 -28.55 -12.49
N THR A 203 -9.21 -27.52 -13.29
CA THR A 203 -8.38 -26.36 -12.91
C THR A 203 -9.03 -25.61 -11.77
N ARG A 204 -8.27 -25.40 -10.68
CA ARG A 204 -8.68 -24.58 -9.54
C ARG A 204 -8.46 -23.11 -9.90
N ILE A 205 -9.47 -22.28 -9.64
CA ILE A 205 -9.41 -20.82 -9.81
C ILE A 205 -9.62 -20.18 -8.44
N LEU A 206 -8.54 -19.61 -7.91
CA LEU A 206 -8.50 -18.94 -6.62
C LEU A 206 -8.84 -17.46 -6.78
N TYR A 207 -9.50 -16.90 -5.78
CA TYR A 207 -9.65 -15.45 -5.68
C TYR A 207 -8.47 -14.87 -4.89
N GLY A 208 -7.74 -13.93 -5.49
CA GLY A 208 -6.54 -13.30 -4.94
C GLY A 208 -6.70 -11.81 -4.60
N GLY A 209 -7.93 -11.31 -4.52
CA GLY A 209 -8.21 -9.96 -4.01
C GLY A 209 -8.16 -9.88 -2.47
N SER A 210 -8.71 -8.82 -1.89
CA SER A 210 -8.79 -8.65 -0.43
C SER A 210 -9.72 -9.71 0.23
N VAL A 211 -9.13 -10.82 0.67
CA VAL A 211 -9.81 -11.87 1.45
C VAL A 211 -9.60 -11.62 2.94
N THR A 212 -10.69 -11.62 3.71
CA THR A 212 -10.68 -11.48 5.17
C THR A 212 -11.52 -12.58 5.81
N ALA A 213 -11.42 -12.76 7.12
CA ALA A 213 -12.22 -13.75 7.84
C ALA A 213 -13.73 -13.50 7.67
N GLU A 214 -14.13 -12.23 7.56
CA GLU A 214 -15.52 -11.81 7.43
C GLU A 214 -16.11 -12.10 6.05
N ASN A 215 -15.30 -12.06 4.98
CA ASN A 215 -15.80 -12.21 3.61
C ASN A 215 -15.53 -13.59 2.98
N ALA A 216 -14.60 -14.37 3.55
CA ALA A 216 -14.16 -15.63 2.99
C ALA A 216 -15.32 -16.64 2.83
N ALA A 217 -16.23 -16.71 3.80
CA ALA A 217 -17.35 -17.64 3.77
C ALA A 217 -18.31 -17.37 2.59
N GLU A 218 -18.61 -16.10 2.29
CA GLU A 218 -19.48 -15.73 1.17
C GLU A 218 -18.82 -15.92 -0.19
N LEU A 219 -17.51 -15.63 -0.29
CA LEU A 219 -16.73 -15.92 -1.49
C LEU A 219 -16.64 -17.43 -1.76
N ALA A 220 -16.40 -18.24 -0.73
CA ALA A 220 -16.25 -19.69 -0.86
C ALA A 220 -17.53 -20.42 -1.31
N LYS A 221 -18.70 -19.78 -1.17
CA LYS A 221 -19.97 -20.33 -1.66
C LYS A 221 -20.16 -20.19 -3.18
N LYS A 222 -19.32 -19.38 -3.85
CA LYS A 222 -19.47 -19.13 -5.29
C LYS A 222 -18.96 -20.33 -6.09
N PRO A 223 -19.70 -20.78 -7.12
CA PRO A 223 -19.48 -22.09 -7.76
C PRO A 223 -18.15 -22.21 -8.51
N ASP A 224 -17.56 -21.11 -8.95
CA ASP A 224 -16.28 -21.11 -9.68
C ASP A 224 -15.10 -20.60 -8.85
N ILE A 225 -15.33 -20.28 -7.56
CA ILE A 225 -14.26 -19.91 -6.61
C ILE A 225 -13.81 -21.18 -5.88
N ASP A 226 -12.61 -21.65 -6.22
CA ASP A 226 -12.06 -22.91 -5.72
C ASP A 226 -11.06 -22.72 -4.58
N GLY A 227 -10.97 -21.51 -4.05
CA GLY A 227 -9.97 -21.18 -3.05
C GLY A 227 -9.57 -19.72 -3.02
N PHE A 228 -8.53 -19.45 -2.25
CA PHE A 228 -7.99 -18.11 -2.04
C PHE A 228 -6.49 -18.09 -2.21
N LEU A 229 -5.98 -17.01 -2.81
CA LEU A 229 -4.60 -16.59 -2.63
C LEU A 229 -4.61 -15.40 -1.67
N VAL A 230 -4.60 -15.70 -0.38
CA VAL A 230 -4.62 -14.72 0.69
C VAL A 230 -3.25 -14.06 0.75
N ILE A 231 -3.23 -12.74 0.78
CA ILE A 231 -2.04 -12.04 1.22
C ILE A 231 -2.13 -11.93 2.73
N THR A 232 -1.17 -12.50 3.45
CA THR A 232 -1.10 -12.28 4.90
C THR A 232 -1.12 -10.79 5.14
N MET A 233 -2.02 -10.33 6.02
CA MET A 233 -2.10 -8.97 6.53
C MET A 233 -0.75 -8.54 7.14
N SER A 234 0.22 -8.21 6.28
CA SER A 234 1.14 -7.15 6.60
C SER A 234 0.26 -5.92 6.73
N ASN A 235 0.35 -5.19 7.85
CA ASN A 235 -0.22 -3.86 8.05
C ASN A 235 0.27 -2.81 7.01
N ILE A 236 0.82 -3.25 5.87
CA ILE A 236 1.58 -2.52 4.87
C ILE A 236 0.77 -2.32 3.59
N TYR A 237 -0.38 -2.97 3.44
CA TYR A 237 -1.32 -2.47 2.45
C TYR A 237 -1.77 -1.09 2.86
N VAL A 238 -1.45 -0.13 2.00
CA VAL A 238 -1.92 1.23 2.03
C VAL A 238 -3.44 1.18 1.80
N ASN A 239 -4.17 0.82 2.86
CA ASN A 239 -5.63 0.92 2.94
C ASN A 239 -6.08 2.38 2.79
N GLU A 240 -5.16 3.32 2.73
CA GLU A 240 -5.45 4.73 2.55
C GLU A 240 -6.20 4.94 1.24
N PRO A 241 -7.23 5.80 1.23
CA PRO A 241 -7.89 6.22 0.01
C PRO A 241 -6.93 6.97 -0.91
N ALA A 242 -7.34 7.14 -2.17
CA ALA A 242 -6.63 7.97 -3.12
C ALA A 242 -6.54 9.40 -2.60
N THR A 243 -5.36 9.99 -2.69
CA THR A 243 -5.11 11.38 -2.32
C THR A 243 -5.67 12.32 -3.40
N SER A 244 -6.05 13.51 -2.98
CA SER A 244 -6.49 14.59 -3.88
C SER A 244 -5.85 15.87 -3.40
N GLY A 245 -4.62 16.13 -3.82
CA GLY A 245 -3.85 17.30 -3.44
C GLY A 245 -2.39 16.94 -3.21
N LYS A 246 -1.49 17.82 -3.64
CA LYS A 246 -0.05 17.61 -3.50
C LYS A 246 0.66 18.94 -3.28
N ILE A 247 1.57 18.98 -2.32
CA ILE A 247 2.47 20.11 -2.08
C ILE A 247 3.92 19.62 -1.99
N CYS A 248 4.86 20.52 -2.26
CA CYS A 248 6.29 20.32 -2.01
C CYS A 248 6.72 21.34 -0.96
N MET A 249 7.13 20.84 0.21
CA MET A 249 7.63 21.65 1.31
C MET A 249 9.16 21.69 1.23
N LYS A 250 9.72 22.84 0.86
CA LYS A 250 11.17 23.05 0.83
C LYS A 250 11.65 23.31 2.26
N THR A 251 12.56 22.48 2.75
CA THR A 251 13.10 22.60 4.12
C THR A 251 14.63 22.66 4.11
N THR A 252 15.22 22.92 5.27
CA THR A 252 16.68 22.88 5.46
C THR A 252 17.30 21.50 5.31
N VAL A 253 16.50 20.42 5.36
CA VAL A 253 16.97 19.03 5.16
C VAL A 253 16.64 18.48 3.78
N GLY A 254 16.15 19.33 2.87
CA GLY A 254 15.72 18.99 1.53
C GLY A 254 14.21 19.15 1.32
N ASP A 255 13.77 18.81 0.12
CA ASP A 255 12.37 18.91 -0.28
C ASP A 255 11.57 17.73 0.31
N ILE A 256 10.36 18.01 0.77
CA ILE A 256 9.41 17.05 1.35
C ILE A 256 8.09 17.13 0.56
N ASP A 257 7.81 16.12 -0.25
CA ASP A 257 6.57 16.04 -1.02
C ASP A 257 5.47 15.41 -0.17
N ILE A 258 4.33 16.11 -0.06
CA ILE A 258 3.18 15.69 0.73
C ILE A 258 1.96 15.55 -0.17
N GLU A 259 1.34 14.36 -0.16
CA GLU A 259 0.00 14.16 -0.72
C GLU A 259 -1.07 14.23 0.38
N LEU A 260 -2.25 14.74 0.02
CA LEU A 260 -3.31 15.09 0.98
C LEU A 260 -4.59 14.29 0.73
N TRP A 261 -5.22 13.82 1.81
CA TRP A 261 -6.55 13.19 1.79
C TRP A 261 -7.66 14.23 1.95
N SER A 262 -7.79 15.13 0.99
CA SER A 262 -8.74 16.25 1.09
C SER A 262 -10.21 15.86 1.04
N LYS A 263 -10.54 14.65 0.59
CA LYS A 263 -11.91 14.11 0.64
C LYS A 263 -12.26 13.59 2.04
N GLU A 264 -11.30 12.96 2.72
CA GLU A 264 -11.49 12.36 4.04
C GLU A 264 -11.26 13.34 5.19
N CYS A 265 -10.38 14.32 5.00
CA CYS A 265 -10.07 15.37 5.97
C CYS A 265 -10.15 16.76 5.33
N PRO A 266 -11.34 17.18 4.84
CA PRO A 266 -11.52 18.42 4.09
C PRO A 266 -11.16 19.68 4.88
N LEU A 267 -11.47 19.76 6.18
CA LEU A 267 -11.18 20.94 6.99
C LEU A 267 -9.68 21.08 7.22
N ALA A 268 -9.00 20.00 7.62
CA ALA A 268 -7.55 20.00 7.84
C ALA A 268 -6.79 20.31 6.55
N CYS A 269 -7.15 19.66 5.43
CA CYS A 269 -6.49 19.87 4.16
C CYS A 269 -6.70 21.29 3.62
N ARG A 270 -7.92 21.85 3.73
CA ARG A 270 -8.21 23.22 3.31
C ARG A 270 -7.44 24.23 4.15
N ASN A 271 -7.46 24.08 5.47
CA ASN A 271 -6.68 24.90 6.39
C ASN A 271 -5.20 24.88 6.03
N PHE A 272 -4.63 23.69 5.84
CA PHE A 272 -3.22 23.52 5.52
C PHE A 272 -2.86 24.16 4.18
N ILE A 273 -3.61 23.88 3.11
CA ILE A 273 -3.35 24.45 1.77
C ILE A 273 -3.44 25.97 1.77
N GLN A 274 -4.50 26.54 2.36
CA GLN A 274 -4.65 27.98 2.36
C GLN A 274 -3.53 28.67 3.16
N LEU A 275 -3.11 28.12 4.31
CA LEU A 275 -1.94 28.63 5.04
C LEU A 275 -0.65 28.54 4.20
N CYS A 276 -0.48 27.48 3.40
CA CYS A 276 0.62 27.38 2.43
C CYS A 276 0.53 28.48 1.35
N MET A 277 -0.65 28.75 0.77
CA MET A 277 -0.87 29.83 -0.22
C MET A 277 -0.54 31.21 0.36
N GLU A 278 -0.84 31.42 1.65
CA GLU A 278 -0.55 32.66 2.37
C GLU A 278 0.95 32.79 2.73
N GLY A 279 1.76 31.75 2.49
CA GLY A 279 3.16 31.66 2.92
C GLY A 279 3.31 31.67 4.44
N TYR A 280 2.27 31.23 5.17
CA TYR A 280 2.20 31.26 6.63
C TYR A 280 3.31 30.42 7.28
N TYR A 281 3.65 29.28 6.66
CA TYR A 281 4.68 28.37 7.15
C TYR A 281 6.11 28.79 6.80
N ASN A 282 6.30 29.80 5.93
CA ASN A 282 7.64 30.19 5.49
C ASN A 282 8.43 30.78 6.66
N GLY A 283 9.57 30.17 6.96
CA GLY A 283 10.46 30.52 8.07
C GLY A 283 10.09 29.88 9.41
N THR A 284 8.99 29.13 9.49
CA THR A 284 8.62 28.42 10.72
C THR A 284 9.57 27.25 10.98
N ILE A 285 9.83 26.98 12.26
CA ILE A 285 10.75 25.92 12.70
C ILE A 285 9.99 24.63 13.06
N PHE A 286 10.67 23.51 12.96
CA PHE A 286 10.27 22.28 13.65
C PHE A 286 10.73 22.41 15.11
N HIS A 287 9.80 22.76 16.00
CA HIS A 287 10.12 23.17 17.36
C HIS A 287 10.17 22.00 18.36
N ARG A 288 9.69 20.81 17.98
CA ARG A 288 9.69 19.62 18.84
C ARG A 288 10.00 18.36 18.06
N VAL A 289 10.90 17.53 18.59
CA VAL A 289 11.29 16.25 18.02
C VAL A 289 11.30 15.21 19.14
N ILE A 290 10.54 14.13 18.96
CA ILE A 290 10.59 12.95 19.82
C ILE A 290 11.10 11.80 18.95
N ARG A 291 12.29 11.30 19.29
CA ARG A 291 12.94 10.20 18.56
C ARG A 291 11.99 9.01 18.42
N ASP A 292 12.00 8.41 17.24
CA ASP A 292 11.16 7.26 16.88
C ASP A 292 9.65 7.47 17.11
N PHE A 293 9.18 8.72 17.21
CA PHE A 293 7.77 9.03 17.41
C PHE A 293 7.29 10.09 16.41
N ILE A 294 7.58 11.38 16.66
CA ILE A 294 7.12 12.48 15.81
C ILE A 294 8.13 13.63 15.71
N VAL A 295 8.02 14.41 14.64
CA VAL A 295 8.57 15.77 14.55
C VAL A 295 7.44 16.76 14.27
N GLN A 296 7.36 17.83 15.06
CA GLN A 296 6.26 18.79 15.05
C GLN A 296 6.72 20.18 14.61
N GLY A 297 5.87 20.85 13.83
CA GLY A 297 6.10 22.20 13.30
C GLY A 297 4.79 22.93 13.03
N GLY A 298 4.86 24.01 12.26
CA GLY A 298 3.69 24.79 11.87
C GLY A 298 3.25 25.87 12.88
N ASP A 299 4.09 26.18 13.87
CA ASP A 299 3.91 27.30 14.78
C ASP A 299 4.82 28.49 14.35
N PRO A 300 4.24 29.64 13.97
CA PRO A 300 5.01 30.84 13.63
C PRO A 300 5.80 31.47 14.76
N THR A 301 5.43 31.25 16.02
CA THR A 301 6.21 31.76 17.18
C THR A 301 7.40 30.84 17.48
N GLY A 302 7.30 29.56 17.10
CA GLY A 302 8.27 28.51 17.40
C GLY A 302 8.28 28.09 18.87
N THR A 303 7.29 28.47 19.67
CA THR A 303 7.19 28.11 21.09
C THR A 303 6.50 26.77 21.31
N GLY A 304 5.68 26.33 20.36
CA GLY A 304 4.78 25.18 20.47
C GLY A 304 3.39 25.54 20.99
N GLU A 305 3.16 26.79 21.39
CA GLU A 305 1.89 27.27 21.93
C GLU A 305 1.14 28.20 20.95
N GLY A 306 1.76 28.57 19.83
CA GLY A 306 1.17 29.45 18.84
C GLY A 306 0.45 28.71 17.70
N GLY A 307 0.04 29.48 16.69
CA GLY A 307 -0.62 28.95 15.51
C GLY A 307 -2.13 29.22 15.49
N GLU A 308 -2.62 29.61 14.32
CA GLU A 308 -4.02 30.00 14.10
C GLU A 308 -4.56 29.28 12.86
N SER A 309 -5.85 28.94 12.88
CA SER A 309 -6.51 28.39 11.71
C SER A 309 -6.92 29.48 10.70
N ILE A 310 -7.33 29.06 9.51
CA ILE A 310 -7.94 29.97 8.52
C ILE A 310 -9.37 30.39 8.87
N TYR A 311 -10.04 29.67 9.77
CA TYR A 311 -11.46 29.82 10.06
C TYR A 311 -11.76 30.88 11.12
N ASN A 312 -10.76 31.65 11.56
CA ASN A 312 -10.79 32.58 12.70
C ASN A 312 -11.09 31.92 14.07
N THR A 313 -11.48 30.65 14.09
CA THR A 313 -11.63 29.81 15.28
C THR A 313 -10.95 28.46 15.04
N SER A 314 -10.61 27.74 16.11
CA SER A 314 -10.11 26.36 15.96
C SER A 314 -11.17 25.44 15.34
N PHE A 315 -10.72 24.33 14.74
CA PHE A 315 -11.61 23.35 14.10
C PHE A 315 -11.40 21.93 14.64
N LYS A 316 -12.46 21.11 14.64
CA LYS A 316 -12.46 19.77 15.22
C LYS A 316 -11.62 18.78 14.40
N ASN A 317 -11.14 17.74 15.08
CA ASN A 317 -10.52 16.60 14.43
C ASN A 317 -11.46 15.89 13.44
N GLU A 318 -10.87 15.35 12.37
CA GLU A 318 -11.54 14.56 11.34
C GLU A 318 -10.95 13.15 11.37
N PHE A 319 -11.80 12.12 11.46
CA PHE A 319 -11.37 10.73 11.52
C PHE A 319 -11.96 9.94 10.38
N HIS A 320 -11.14 9.10 9.76
CA HIS A 320 -11.58 8.20 8.70
C HIS A 320 -11.11 6.78 9.02
N GLN A 321 -12.01 5.80 8.87
CA GLN A 321 -11.76 4.42 9.29
C GLN A 321 -10.54 3.75 8.63
N ARG A 322 -10.17 4.23 7.43
CA ARG A 322 -9.05 3.72 6.63
C ARG A 322 -7.72 4.46 6.84
N LEU A 323 -7.73 5.57 7.59
CA LEU A 323 -6.53 6.34 7.88
C LEU A 323 -6.03 5.94 9.26
N LYS A 324 -4.79 5.44 9.32
CA LYS A 324 -4.15 4.92 10.53
C LYS A 324 -2.71 5.38 10.62
N PHE A 325 -2.29 5.81 11.81
CA PHE A 325 -0.90 6.15 12.11
C PHE A 325 -0.01 4.91 12.26
N ASN A 326 0.10 4.12 11.20
CA ASN A 326 0.70 2.78 11.24
C ASN A 326 2.13 2.69 10.68
N ARG A 327 2.70 3.82 10.23
CA ARG A 327 4.07 3.90 9.71
C ARG A 327 4.61 5.32 9.78
N ARG A 328 5.92 5.46 9.53
CA ARG A 328 6.61 6.73 9.31
C ARG A 328 6.15 7.43 8.03
N GLY A 329 6.27 8.75 8.00
CA GLY A 329 5.92 9.57 6.83
C GLY A 329 4.43 9.86 6.70
N LEU A 330 3.69 9.84 7.81
CA LEU A 330 2.30 10.27 7.88
C LEU A 330 2.24 11.68 8.47
N VAL A 331 1.28 12.48 8.03
CA VAL A 331 1.11 13.89 8.43
C VAL A 331 -0.17 14.04 9.24
N GLY A 332 -0.02 14.40 10.52
CA GLY A 332 -1.12 14.61 11.44
C GLY A 332 -1.24 16.06 11.90
N MET A 333 -2.46 16.49 12.24
CA MET A 333 -2.65 17.77 12.91
C MET A 333 -2.28 17.67 14.40
N ALA A 334 -1.51 18.62 14.91
CA ALA A 334 -1.17 18.71 16.33
C ALA A 334 -2.30 19.40 17.10
N SER A 335 -3.37 18.66 17.37
CA SER A 335 -4.51 19.13 18.17
C SER A 335 -4.22 19.12 19.67
N GLY A 336 -4.88 20.03 20.39
CA GLY A 336 -4.95 20.01 21.85
C GLY A 336 -5.81 18.86 22.38
N ASN A 337 -5.83 18.68 23.71
CA ASN A 337 -6.62 17.64 24.39
C ASN A 337 -8.14 17.79 24.17
N ASP A 338 -8.60 18.97 23.78
CA ASP A 338 -9.98 19.27 23.40
C ASP A 338 -10.32 18.83 21.96
N GLY A 339 -9.34 18.30 21.22
CA GLY A 339 -9.50 17.86 19.84
C GLY A 339 -9.63 19.01 18.83
N MET A 340 -9.19 20.22 19.22
CA MET A 340 -9.23 21.40 18.39
C MET A 340 -7.89 21.67 17.71
N ASN A 341 -7.95 22.14 16.47
CA ASN A 341 -6.80 22.32 15.60
C ASN A 341 -6.59 23.79 15.21
N GLY A 342 -5.32 24.18 15.13
CA GLY A 342 -4.85 25.46 14.58
C GLY A 342 -4.05 25.25 13.30
N SER A 343 -2.79 25.72 13.27
CA SER A 343 -1.86 25.55 12.14
C SER A 343 -0.80 24.47 12.35
N GLN A 344 -0.63 23.98 13.58
CA GLN A 344 0.44 23.05 13.91
C GLN A 344 0.17 21.64 13.37
N PHE A 345 1.22 20.97 12.92
CA PHE A 345 1.17 19.62 12.38
C PHE A 345 2.43 18.84 12.78
N PHE A 346 2.40 17.53 12.61
CA PHE A 346 3.55 16.66 12.84
C PHE A 346 3.72 15.62 11.73
N PHE A 347 4.96 15.15 11.58
CA PHE A 347 5.30 13.96 10.81
C PHE A 347 5.57 12.79 11.75
N THR A 348 5.10 11.60 11.40
CA THR A 348 5.47 10.37 12.11
C THR A 348 6.86 9.89 11.71
N LEU A 349 7.70 9.59 12.70
CA LEU A 349 9.01 8.98 12.52
C LEU A 349 8.97 7.44 12.65
N ASN A 350 7.88 6.90 13.23
CA ASN A 350 7.59 5.48 13.35
C ASN A 350 6.08 5.20 13.29
N ALA A 351 5.64 3.97 13.51
CA ALA A 351 4.24 3.66 13.74
C ALA A 351 3.79 4.21 15.11
N THR A 352 2.68 4.95 15.14
CA THR A 352 2.19 5.66 16.32
C THR A 352 0.67 5.45 16.48
N PRO A 353 0.20 4.20 16.69
CA PRO A 353 -1.23 3.88 16.76
C PRO A 353 -1.95 4.60 17.92
N ASP A 354 -1.21 5.04 18.95
CA ASP A 354 -1.76 5.81 20.07
C ASP A 354 -2.33 7.18 19.67
N LEU A 355 -1.97 7.68 18.48
CA LEU A 355 -2.49 8.92 17.91
C LEU A 355 -3.81 8.71 17.13
N ASP A 356 -4.17 7.47 16.82
CA ASP A 356 -5.41 7.15 16.13
C ASP A 356 -6.62 7.63 16.96
N LYS A 357 -7.61 8.23 16.29
CA LYS A 357 -8.80 8.82 16.92
C LYS A 357 -8.51 9.95 17.92
N LYS A 358 -7.27 10.42 18.01
CA LYS A 358 -6.87 11.60 18.80
C LYS A 358 -6.42 12.76 17.92
N HIS A 359 -5.85 12.47 16.75
CA HIS A 359 -5.40 13.47 15.80
C HIS A 359 -5.92 13.20 14.40
N THR A 360 -6.16 14.27 13.63
CA THR A 360 -6.51 14.17 12.22
C THR A 360 -5.29 13.74 11.40
N LEU A 361 -5.34 12.57 10.77
CA LEU A 361 -4.35 12.13 9.78
C LEU A 361 -4.78 12.62 8.39
N PHE A 362 -4.13 13.66 7.86
CA PHE A 362 -4.61 14.34 6.65
C PHE A 362 -3.66 14.26 5.45
N GLY A 363 -2.44 13.74 5.62
CA GLY A 363 -1.52 13.57 4.51
C GLY A 363 -0.44 12.51 4.71
N LYS A 364 0.35 12.28 3.65
CA LYS A 364 1.50 11.38 3.64
C LYS A 364 2.65 11.93 2.82
N ILE A 365 3.88 11.55 3.19
CA ILE A 365 5.09 11.83 2.43
C ILE A 365 5.21 10.85 1.27
N VAL A 366 5.63 11.33 0.09
CA VAL A 366 5.75 10.49 -1.11
C VAL A 366 7.14 10.53 -1.76
N GLY A 367 7.46 9.44 -2.44
CA GLY A 367 8.73 9.25 -3.14
C GLY A 367 9.94 9.25 -2.22
N ASN A 368 11.09 9.60 -2.77
CA ASN A 368 12.38 9.59 -2.05
C ASN A 368 12.50 10.74 -1.03
N THR A 369 11.53 11.67 -1.00
CA THR A 369 11.52 12.78 -0.05
C THR A 369 11.27 12.34 1.40
N LEU A 370 10.82 11.10 1.61
CA LEU A 370 10.74 10.47 2.93
C LEU A 370 12.08 10.51 3.67
N PHE A 371 13.19 10.26 2.98
CA PHE A 371 14.52 10.28 3.61
C PHE A 371 14.91 11.68 4.08
N ASN A 372 14.49 12.73 3.37
CA ASN A 372 14.69 14.11 3.81
C ASN A 372 13.88 14.40 5.08
N MET A 373 12.62 13.94 5.15
CA MET A 373 11.80 14.07 6.34
C MET A 373 12.43 13.36 7.55
N LEU A 374 12.98 12.15 7.37
CA LEU A 374 13.60 11.40 8.47
C LEU A 374 14.83 12.10 9.07
N ARG A 375 15.58 12.87 8.27
CA ARG A 375 16.69 13.69 8.78
C ARG A 375 16.26 14.76 9.78
N LEU A 376 14.99 15.17 9.79
CA LEU A 376 14.46 16.06 10.84
C LEU A 376 14.53 15.39 12.22
N GLY A 377 14.38 14.06 12.30
CA GLY A 377 14.44 13.28 13.53
C GLY A 377 15.86 12.93 14.00
N GLU A 378 16.87 13.12 13.15
CA GLU A 378 18.27 12.75 13.43
C GLU A 378 19.08 13.85 14.14
N CYS A 379 18.44 14.98 14.46
CA CYS A 379 19.12 16.09 15.14
C CYS A 379 19.40 15.80 16.62
N GLU A 380 20.36 16.53 17.19
CA GLU A 380 20.54 16.59 18.64
C GLU A 380 19.37 17.35 19.28
N ILE A 381 18.85 16.82 20.38
CA ILE A 381 17.64 17.29 21.05
C ILE A 381 18.03 17.67 22.49
N GLY A 382 17.59 18.83 22.95
CA GLY A 382 17.73 19.25 24.34
C GLY A 382 16.72 18.55 25.26
N ASP A 383 16.82 18.81 26.56
CA ASP A 383 15.97 18.17 27.58
C ASP A 383 14.47 18.55 27.47
N ASP A 384 14.13 19.55 26.66
CA ASP A 384 12.77 20.06 26.43
C ASP A 384 12.14 19.57 25.11
N ASP A 385 12.63 18.45 24.57
CA ASP A 385 12.28 17.89 23.25
C ASP A 385 12.56 18.85 22.07
N LYS A 386 13.27 19.97 22.28
CA LYS A 386 13.58 20.92 21.21
C LYS A 386 14.88 20.57 20.51
N PRO A 387 14.93 20.66 19.16
CA PRO A 387 16.16 20.42 18.43
C PRO A 387 17.18 21.54 18.68
N LEU A 388 18.42 21.17 19.01
CA LEU A 388 19.52 22.12 19.20
C LEU A 388 19.85 22.86 17.91
N THR A 389 19.76 22.16 16.78
CA THR A 389 19.88 22.75 15.44
C THR A 389 18.50 23.02 14.86
N LYS A 390 18.16 24.30 14.66
CA LYS A 390 16.85 24.70 14.14
C LYS A 390 16.68 24.33 12.67
N GLN A 391 15.87 23.30 12.42
CA GLN A 391 15.37 22.98 11.08
C GLN A 391 14.13 23.83 10.78
N LYS A 392 13.98 24.30 9.54
CA LYS A 392 12.92 25.22 9.16
C LYS A 392 12.31 24.92 7.80
N ILE A 393 11.08 25.36 7.63
CA ILE A 393 10.38 25.42 6.35
C ILE A 393 10.84 26.69 5.65
N LEU A 394 11.44 26.55 4.46
CA LEU A 394 11.89 27.67 3.65
C LEU A 394 10.75 28.25 2.83
N GLN A 395 10.00 27.36 2.18
CA GLN A 395 8.89 27.70 1.31
C GLN A 395 8.00 26.46 1.13
N VAL A 396 6.73 26.69 0.81
CA VAL A 396 5.82 25.62 0.35
C VAL A 396 5.31 25.95 -1.06
N GLU A 397 5.43 24.98 -1.96
CA GLU A 397 4.90 25.03 -3.33
C GLU A 397 3.68 24.11 -3.44
N ILE A 398 2.60 24.60 -4.04
CA ILE A 398 1.38 23.81 -4.23
C ILE A 398 1.42 23.23 -5.63
N LEU A 399 1.62 21.92 -5.72
CA LEU A 399 1.74 21.18 -6.99
C LEU A 399 0.36 20.79 -7.54
N SER A 400 -0.59 20.49 -6.66
CA SER A 400 -1.97 20.19 -7.01
C SER A 400 -2.90 20.69 -5.90
N ASN A 401 -3.74 21.67 -6.21
CA ASN A 401 -4.75 22.18 -5.29
C ASN A 401 -6.11 21.49 -5.55
N PRO A 402 -6.67 20.72 -4.60
CA PRO A 402 -7.98 20.10 -4.74
C PRO A 402 -9.16 21.06 -4.52
N PHE A 403 -8.92 22.28 -4.06
CA PHE A 403 -9.96 23.28 -3.80
C PHE A 403 -9.86 24.42 -4.81
N ASN A 404 -10.90 24.62 -5.61
CA ASN A 404 -10.96 25.68 -6.63
C ASN A 404 -11.49 27.01 -6.08
N ASP A 405 -11.98 27.04 -4.84
CA ASP A 405 -12.69 28.16 -4.22
C ASP A 405 -11.88 28.88 -3.14
N ILE A 406 -10.62 28.49 -2.89
CA ILE A 406 -9.79 29.14 -1.87
C ILE A 406 -9.36 30.53 -2.33
N ILE A 407 -9.68 31.54 -1.52
CA ILE A 407 -9.19 32.92 -1.66
C ILE A 407 -8.25 33.20 -0.47
N PRO A 408 -6.93 33.33 -0.68
CA PRO A 408 -5.98 33.62 0.39
C PRO A 408 -6.26 34.95 1.10
N ARG A 409 -6.08 35.00 2.42
CA ARG A 409 -6.21 36.24 3.21
C ARG A 409 -5.06 37.20 2.89
N GLU A 410 -5.34 38.50 2.88
CA GLU A 410 -4.29 39.51 2.77
C GLU A 410 -3.40 39.52 4.03
N LYS A 411 -2.07 39.55 3.84
CA LYS A 411 -1.12 39.64 4.96
C LYS A 411 -1.33 40.94 5.73
N LYS A 412 -1.39 40.88 7.07
CA LYS A 412 -1.42 42.06 7.96
C LYS A 412 -0.30 43.08 7.65
N LYS A 413 0.86 42.60 7.18
CA LYS A 413 2.01 43.43 6.78
C LYS A 413 1.76 44.22 5.48
N ASP A 414 1.05 43.63 4.53
CA ASP A 414 0.67 44.27 3.27
C ASP A 414 -0.48 45.25 3.46
N LYS A 415 -1.42 44.95 4.37
CA LYS A 415 -2.47 45.87 4.80
C LYS A 415 -1.89 47.13 5.47
N LYS A 416 -0.98 46.98 6.44
CA LYS A 416 -0.24 48.10 7.07
C LYS A 416 0.61 48.90 6.07
N ARG A 417 1.19 48.25 5.06
CA ARG A 417 1.97 48.93 4.01
C ARG A 417 1.06 49.74 3.08
N LYS A 418 -0.10 49.20 2.68
CA LYS A 418 -1.12 49.91 1.88
C LYS A 418 -1.73 51.09 2.66
N GLU A 419 -2.02 50.92 3.94
CA GLU A 419 -2.51 51.99 4.84
C GLU A 419 -1.48 53.12 4.96
N LYS A 420 -0.20 52.80 5.23
CA LYS A 420 0.88 53.82 5.25
C LYS A 420 1.09 54.53 3.91
N VAL A 421 0.82 53.85 2.78
CA VAL A 421 0.90 54.45 1.44
C VAL A 421 -0.31 55.35 1.16
N ARG A 422 -1.50 55.01 1.67
CA ARG A 422 -2.69 55.87 1.63
C ARG A 422 -2.53 57.12 2.49
N GLU A 423 -2.11 56.97 3.75
CA GLU A 423 -1.85 58.11 4.65
C GLU A 423 -0.82 59.09 4.07
N LYS A 424 0.23 58.59 3.40
CA LYS A 424 1.22 59.44 2.71
C LYS A 424 0.69 60.14 1.46
N LYS A 425 -0.36 59.62 0.81
CA LYS A 425 -1.01 60.27 -0.34
C LYS A 425 -2.01 61.32 0.12
N ASP A 426 -2.71 61.07 1.22
CA ASP A 426 -3.69 62.00 1.79
C ASP A 426 -3.01 63.18 2.50
N ALA A 427 -1.81 63.00 3.06
CA ALA A 427 -0.98 64.09 3.62
C ALA A 427 -0.25 64.94 2.54
N LYS A 428 -0.41 64.62 1.25
CA LYS A 428 0.16 65.36 0.11
C LYS A 428 -0.90 66.09 -0.73
N LYS A 429 -2.18 65.95 -0.38
CA LYS A 429 -3.28 66.81 -0.84
C LYS A 429 -3.58 67.81 0.27
#